data_AF-A0A3D3I563-F1
#
_entry.id   AF-A0A3D3I563-F1
#
_cell.length_a   1.000
_cell.length_b   1.000
_cell.length_c   1.000
_cell.angle_alpha   90.00
_cell.angle_beta   90.00
_cell.angle_gamma   90.00
#
_symmetry.space_group_name_H-M   'P 1'
#
loop_
_entity.id
_entity.type
_entity.pdbx_description
1 polymer ?
#
loop_
_entity_poly.entity_id
_entity_poly.type
_entity_poly.pdbx_seq_one_letter_code
_entity_poly.pdbx_strand_id
1 'polypeptide(L)'
;MSAQYYNSMNNQGYATLWNKYRPAILQLMVAAQEGPQEYKFFKHEFKQMNPKEKGYTFTLEAHQGKAINNIKGFPVAKDLLYVLAESPKASQLMDENIFEFSMDKQFTLHVSQHEPEADLSEVEGED
;
A
#
# COMPACT_ATOMS: atom_id res chain seq x y z
N MET A 1 1.76 -37.52 9.50
CA MET A 1 0.83 -36.56 8.85
C MET A 1 1.66 -35.36 8.43
N SER A 2 2.03 -35.29 7.15
CA SER A 2 2.95 -34.30 6.60
C SER A 2 2.18 -33.12 6.01
N ALA A 3 2.12 -32.00 6.72
CA ALA A 3 1.70 -30.72 6.17
C ALA A 3 2.92 -30.04 5.52
N GLN A 4 3.40 -30.63 4.42
CA GLN A 4 4.24 -29.94 3.45
C GLN A 4 3.34 -29.49 2.29
N TYR A 5 2.67 -28.37 2.47
CA TYR A 5 2.14 -27.57 1.37
C TYR A 5 2.43 -26.12 1.73
N TYR A 6 3.43 -25.54 1.08
CA TYR A 6 3.38 -24.22 0.44
C TYR A 6 4.70 -24.04 -0.30
N ASN A 7 4.72 -24.60 -1.51
CA ASN A 7 5.72 -24.36 -2.52
C ASN A 7 5.55 -22.91 -3.01
N SER A 8 6.59 -22.09 -2.79
CA SER A 8 7.23 -21.21 -3.78
C SER A 8 6.37 -20.60 -4.91
N MET A 9 6.30 -19.26 -4.89
CA MET A 9 6.06 -18.26 -5.98
C MET A 9 4.83 -17.37 -5.73
N ASN A 10 5.08 -16.12 -5.32
CA ASN A 10 4.10 -15.10 -4.92
C ASN A 10 3.20 -15.50 -3.73
N ASN A 11 3.81 -15.53 -2.55
CA ASN A 11 3.09 -15.73 -1.29
C ASN A 11 2.31 -14.44 -0.93
N GLN A 12 1.21 -14.21 -1.64
CA GLN A 12 0.22 -13.14 -1.41
C GLN A 12 -0.59 -13.40 -0.13
N GLY A 13 0.12 -13.70 0.95
CA GLY A 13 -0.46 -14.13 2.23
C GLY A 13 -1.32 -13.05 2.88
N TYR A 14 -1.21 -11.79 2.46
CA TYR A 14 -2.03 -10.69 2.94
C TYR A 14 -3.01 -10.16 1.89
N ALA A 15 -2.96 -10.61 0.63
CA ALA A 15 -3.84 -10.09 -0.42
C ALA A 15 -5.33 -10.33 -0.13
N THR A 16 -5.69 -11.45 0.52
CA THR A 16 -7.09 -11.70 0.92
C THR A 16 -7.56 -10.67 1.95
N LEU A 17 -6.71 -10.32 2.92
CA LEU A 17 -6.99 -9.29 3.92
C LEU A 17 -7.10 -7.91 3.28
N TRP A 18 -6.19 -7.58 2.38
CA TRP A 18 -6.24 -6.29 1.67
C TRP A 18 -7.44 -6.17 0.75
N ASN A 19 -7.84 -7.25 0.07
CA ASN A 19 -9.06 -7.26 -0.73
C ASN A 19 -10.31 -7.01 0.12
N LYS A 20 -10.38 -7.58 1.33
CA LYS A 20 -11.46 -7.30 2.28
C LYS A 20 -11.56 -5.82 2.63
N TYR A 21 -10.42 -5.16 2.80
CA TYR A 21 -10.34 -3.75 3.20
C TYR A 21 -10.21 -2.76 2.03
N ARG A 22 -10.12 -3.24 0.79
CA ARG A 22 -9.96 -2.43 -0.42
C ARG A 22 -10.97 -1.28 -0.49
N PRO A 23 -12.29 -1.46 -0.22
CA PRO A 23 -13.24 -0.36 -0.26
C PRO A 23 -12.92 0.76 0.74
N ALA A 24 -12.51 0.40 1.97
CA ALA A 24 -12.14 1.37 2.99
C ALA A 24 -10.85 2.11 2.62
N ILE A 25 -9.83 1.38 2.14
CA ILE A 25 -8.56 1.97 1.71
C ILE A 25 -8.76 2.94 0.55
N LEU A 26 -9.64 2.61 -0.41
CA LEU A 26 -9.99 3.53 -1.49
C LEU A 26 -10.67 4.82 -0.98
N GLN A 27 -11.53 4.71 0.04
CA GLN A 27 -12.13 5.90 0.67
C GLN A 27 -11.06 6.76 1.34
N LEU A 28 -10.08 6.15 2.04
CA LEU A 28 -8.95 6.89 2.60
C LEU A 28 -8.13 7.58 1.52
N MET A 29 -7.86 6.91 0.39
CA MET A 29 -7.12 7.52 -0.71
C MET A 29 -7.84 8.73 -1.31
N VAL A 30 -9.18 8.65 -1.47
CA VAL A 30 -9.97 9.80 -1.94
C VAL A 30 -9.96 10.93 -0.91
N ALA A 31 -10.16 10.61 0.37
CA ALA A 31 -10.16 11.60 1.45
C ALA A 31 -8.77 12.18 1.73
N ALA A 32 -7.68 11.49 1.33
CA ALA A 32 -6.32 11.98 1.48
C ALA A 32 -6.06 13.31 0.73
N GLN A 33 -6.91 13.63 -0.25
CA GLN A 33 -6.92 14.94 -0.93
C GLN A 33 -7.19 16.11 0.01
N GLU A 34 -7.94 15.88 1.08
CA GLU A 34 -8.30 16.89 2.08
C GLU A 34 -7.32 16.90 3.28
N GLY A 35 -6.38 15.95 3.34
CA GLY A 35 -5.38 15.83 4.40
C GLY A 35 -5.15 14.38 4.84
N PRO A 36 -4.19 14.14 5.75
CA PRO A 36 -3.84 12.79 6.20
C PRO A 36 -5.03 12.03 6.79
N GLN A 37 -5.15 10.75 6.42
CA GLN A 37 -6.22 9.86 6.85
C GLN A 37 -5.65 8.68 7.62
N GLU A 38 -6.46 8.10 8.51
CA GLU A 38 -6.06 6.91 9.25
C GLU A 38 -7.20 5.89 9.35
N TYR A 39 -6.83 4.61 9.41
CA TYR A 39 -7.76 3.53 9.65
C TYR A 39 -7.13 2.48 10.57
N LYS A 40 -7.82 2.19 11.67
CA LYS A 40 -7.39 1.22 12.67
C LYS A 40 -7.96 -0.16 12.38
N PHE A 41 -7.07 -1.10 12.09
CA PHE A 41 -7.45 -2.50 11.86
C PHE A 41 -7.55 -3.31 13.15
N PHE A 42 -8.26 -4.44 13.05
CA PHE A 42 -8.29 -5.43 14.11
C PHE A 42 -7.05 -6.32 14.06
N LYS A 43 -6.19 -6.18 15.07
CA LYS A 43 -4.96 -6.97 15.27
C LYS A 43 -5.12 -8.49 15.09
N HIS A 44 -6.28 -9.04 15.45
CA HIS A 44 -6.50 -10.48 15.36
C HIS A 44 -6.57 -10.99 13.91
N GLU A 45 -6.98 -10.16 12.95
CA GLU A 45 -7.07 -10.55 11.54
C GLU A 45 -5.70 -10.70 10.90
N PHE A 46 -4.78 -9.77 11.16
CA PHE A 46 -3.40 -9.87 10.72
C PHE A 46 -2.69 -11.09 11.33
N LYS A 47 -2.90 -11.33 12.63
CA LYS A 47 -2.34 -12.50 13.32
C LYS A 47 -2.86 -13.84 12.79
N GLN A 48 -4.08 -13.88 12.26
CA GLN A 48 -4.61 -15.09 11.61
C GLN A 48 -3.89 -15.41 10.30
N MET A 49 -3.45 -14.38 9.56
CA MET A 49 -2.70 -14.57 8.31
C MET A 49 -1.27 -15.07 8.58
N ASN A 50 -0.57 -14.48 9.54
CA ASN A 50 0.77 -14.94 9.92
C ASN A 50 1.02 -14.86 11.45
N PRO A 51 0.74 -15.94 12.19
CA PRO A 51 0.93 -15.95 13.64
C PRO A 51 2.40 -15.76 14.09
N LYS A 52 3.37 -15.99 13.19
CA LYS A 52 4.81 -15.92 13.47
C LYS A 52 5.43 -14.57 13.10
N GLU A 53 4.66 -13.67 12.50
CA GLU A 53 5.14 -12.36 12.09
C GLU A 53 5.54 -11.51 13.31
N LYS A 54 6.73 -10.92 13.26
CA LYS A 54 7.26 -10.13 14.39
C LYS A 54 6.77 -8.69 14.39
N GLY A 55 6.30 -8.19 13.25
CA GLY A 55 5.75 -6.85 13.11
C GLY A 55 5.11 -6.63 11.74
N TYR A 56 4.09 -5.77 11.70
CA TYR A 56 3.37 -5.42 10.48
C TYR A 56 3.67 -3.99 10.04
N THR A 57 4.72 -3.39 10.60
CA THR A 57 5.09 -2.01 10.32
C THR A 57 5.79 -1.90 8.98
N PHE A 58 5.36 -0.97 8.15
CA PHE A 58 5.98 -0.66 6.87
C PHE A 58 5.63 0.78 6.48
N THR A 59 6.40 1.31 5.53
CA THR A 59 6.03 2.49 4.75
C THR A 59 6.13 2.10 3.29
N LEU A 60 5.07 2.35 2.53
CA LEU A 60 4.98 2.18 1.09
C LEU A 60 4.72 3.55 0.49
N GLU A 61 5.63 4.02 -0.35
CA GLU A 61 5.37 5.16 -1.22
C GLU A 61 5.09 4.63 -2.61
N ALA A 62 3.96 5.03 -3.19
CA ALA A 62 3.48 4.51 -4.45
C ALA A 62 3.11 5.63 -5.43
N HIS A 63 3.54 5.47 -6.68
CA HIS A 63 3.23 6.35 -7.80
C HIS A 63 3.14 5.51 -9.08
N GLN A 64 2.18 5.80 -9.96
CA GLN A 64 1.95 5.08 -11.21
C GLN A 64 1.85 3.55 -11.03
N GLY A 65 1.14 3.13 -9.98
CA GLY A 65 0.94 1.71 -9.62
C GLY A 65 2.21 0.98 -9.18
N LYS A 66 3.31 1.68 -8.87
CA LYS A 66 4.61 1.10 -8.48
C LYS A 66 5.09 1.69 -7.17
N ALA A 67 5.83 0.89 -6.41
CA ALA A 67 6.57 1.39 -5.25
C ALA A 67 7.75 2.24 -5.73
N ILE A 68 7.89 3.44 -5.17
CA ILE A 68 9.08 4.30 -5.38
C ILE A 68 10.12 4.11 -4.27
N ASN A 69 9.73 3.52 -3.13
CA ASN A 69 10.61 3.16 -2.04
C ASN A 69 10.86 1.63 -1.94
N ASN A 70 11.85 1.21 -1.14
CA ASN A 70 12.24 -0.20 -1.04
C ASN A 70 11.32 -1.01 -0.09
N ILE A 71 10.32 -1.68 -0.68
CA ILE A 71 9.40 -2.58 0.06
C ILE A 71 9.80 -4.07 0.03
N LYS A 72 11.01 -4.42 -0.44
CA LYS A 72 11.37 -5.83 -0.69
C LYS A 72 11.31 -6.72 0.56
N GLY A 73 11.59 -6.15 1.73
CA GLY A 73 11.54 -6.85 3.03
C GLY A 73 10.17 -6.92 3.69
N PHE A 74 9.13 -6.33 3.09
CA PHE A 74 7.80 -6.19 3.69
C PHE A 74 6.72 -6.87 2.84
N PRO A 75 6.48 -8.20 3.01
CA PRO A 75 5.46 -8.92 2.25
C PRO A 75 4.07 -8.27 2.38
N VAL A 76 3.74 -7.78 3.57
CA VAL A 76 2.48 -7.08 3.86
C VAL A 76 2.29 -5.81 3.00
N ALA A 77 3.36 -5.06 2.74
CA ALA A 77 3.34 -3.86 1.90
C ALA A 77 3.25 -4.21 0.41
N LYS A 78 3.95 -5.26 -0.03
CA LYS A 78 3.89 -5.75 -1.43
C LYS A 78 2.49 -6.20 -1.81
N ASP A 79 1.83 -6.93 -0.92
CA ASP A 79 0.48 -7.42 -1.17
C ASP A 79 -0.53 -6.27 -1.17
N LEU A 80 -0.30 -5.21 -0.38
CA LEU A 80 -1.11 -4.00 -0.42
C LEU A 80 -0.98 -3.34 -1.80
N LEU A 81 0.25 -3.08 -2.25
CA LEU A 81 0.49 -2.50 -3.57
C LEU A 81 -0.11 -3.35 -4.70
N TYR A 82 0.04 -4.68 -4.63
CA TYR A 82 -0.55 -5.60 -5.60
C TYR A 82 -2.08 -5.42 -5.66
N VAL A 83 -2.75 -5.43 -4.52
CA VAL A 83 -4.21 -5.25 -4.44
C VAL A 83 -4.65 -3.86 -4.90
N LEU A 84 -3.84 -2.82 -4.68
CA LEU A 84 -4.14 -1.47 -5.16
C LEU A 84 -3.92 -1.34 -6.67
N ALA A 85 -2.86 -1.90 -7.24
CA ALA A 85 -2.58 -1.86 -8.67
C ALA A 85 -3.65 -2.58 -9.52
N GLU A 86 -4.34 -3.58 -8.95
CA GLU A 86 -5.51 -4.23 -9.57
C GLU A 86 -6.80 -3.38 -9.53
N SER A 87 -6.84 -2.30 -8.76
CA SER A 87 -8.01 -1.43 -8.64
C SER A 87 -7.88 -0.24 -9.60
N PRO A 88 -8.76 -0.12 -10.62
CA PRO A 88 -8.71 1.00 -11.57
C PRO A 88 -8.73 2.36 -10.89
N LYS A 89 -9.51 2.51 -9.81
CA LYS A 89 -9.60 3.77 -9.07
C LYS A 89 -8.32 4.08 -8.29
N ALA A 90 -7.70 3.08 -7.67
CA ALA A 90 -6.44 3.32 -6.95
C ALA A 90 -5.31 3.65 -7.93
N SER A 91 -5.24 2.94 -9.06
CA SER A 91 -4.27 3.22 -10.11
C SER A 91 -4.42 4.64 -10.65
N GLN A 92 -5.64 5.07 -10.98
CA GLN A 92 -5.90 6.45 -11.40
C GLN A 92 -5.41 7.47 -10.36
N LEU A 93 -5.72 7.25 -9.07
CA LEU A 93 -5.28 8.16 -8.01
C LEU A 93 -3.74 8.22 -7.93
N MET A 94 -3.07 7.06 -8.00
CA MET A 94 -1.61 6.97 -7.98
C MET A 94 -0.93 7.49 -9.26
N ASP A 95 -1.66 7.61 -10.37
CA ASP A 95 -1.15 8.26 -11.59
C ASP A 95 -1.13 9.77 -11.45
N GLU A 96 -2.02 10.34 -10.62
CA GLU A 96 -2.16 11.78 -10.38
C GLU A 96 -1.27 12.27 -9.21
N ASN A 97 -1.11 11.46 -8.16
CA ASN A 97 -0.41 11.84 -6.93
C ASN A 97 0.48 10.71 -6.40
N ILE A 98 1.49 11.08 -5.61
CA ILE A 98 2.26 10.11 -4.83
C ILE A 98 1.48 9.83 -3.55
N PHE A 99 1.26 8.56 -3.24
CA PHE A 99 0.62 8.12 -2.01
C PHE A 99 1.64 7.49 -1.06
N GLU A 100 1.60 7.90 0.20
CA GLU A 100 2.28 7.22 1.30
C GLU A 100 1.27 6.40 2.10
N PHE A 101 1.56 5.12 2.26
CA PHE A 101 0.83 4.18 3.11
C PHE A 101 1.77 3.68 4.19
N SER A 102 1.51 4.03 5.45
CA SER A 102 2.33 3.54 6.57
C SER A 102 1.49 2.80 7.61
N MET A 103 1.97 1.63 8.03
CA MET A 103 1.35 0.84 9.09
C MET A 103 2.19 0.96 10.36
N ASP A 104 1.54 1.29 11.47
CA ASP A 104 2.20 1.40 12.78
C ASP A 104 2.08 0.10 13.61
N LYS A 105 2.66 0.13 14.83
CA LYS A 105 2.64 -1.02 15.75
C LYS A 105 1.26 -1.26 16.37
N GLN A 106 0.36 -0.30 16.24
CA GLN A 106 -1.00 -0.29 16.76
C GLN A 106 -2.00 -0.82 15.73
N PHE A 107 -1.53 -1.24 14.55
CA PHE A 107 -2.33 -1.69 13.42
C PHE A 107 -3.20 -0.56 12.84
N THR A 108 -2.70 0.68 12.91
CA THR A 108 -3.29 1.81 12.20
C THR A 108 -2.54 2.02 10.89
N LEU A 109 -3.28 2.07 9.79
CA LEU A 109 -2.79 2.48 8.49
C LEU A 109 -3.03 3.97 8.33
N HIS A 110 -1.95 4.69 8.11
CA HIS A 110 -1.93 6.10 7.77
C HIS A 110 -1.81 6.22 6.26
N VAL A 111 -2.62 7.10 5.67
CA VAL A 111 -2.65 7.37 4.24
C VAL A 111 -2.54 8.88 4.04
N SER A 112 -1.51 9.31 3.34
CA SER A 112 -1.36 10.69 2.89
C SER A 112 -1.02 10.69 1.40
N GLN A 113 -1.21 11.84 0.78
CA GLN A 113 -0.74 12.08 -0.58
C GLN A 113 0.05 13.38 -0.65
N HIS A 114 0.93 13.46 -1.63
CA HIS A 114 1.58 14.69 -2.04
C HIS A 114 1.74 14.70 -3.56
N GLU A 115 1.90 15.89 -4.10
CA GLU A 115 2.15 16.04 -5.54
C GLU A 115 3.47 15.37 -5.91
N PRO A 116 3.56 14.72 -7.08
CA PRO A 116 4.86 14.33 -7.62
C PRO A 116 5.66 15.60 -7.85
N GLU A 117 6.96 15.58 -7.50
CA GLU A 117 7.85 16.69 -7.84
C GLU A 117 7.77 16.90 -9.36
N ALA A 118 7.11 17.99 -9.77
CA ALA A 118 7.03 18.35 -11.17
C ALA A 118 8.46 18.54 -11.66
N ASP A 119 8.87 17.75 -12.63
CA ASP A 119 10.12 17.96 -13.35
C ASP A 119 10.03 19.36 -13.97
N LEU A 120 10.75 20.33 -13.40
CA LEU A 120 10.82 21.71 -13.86
C LEU A 120 11.62 21.84 -15.18
N SER A 121 11.78 20.76 -15.95
CA SER A 121 12.46 20.78 -17.25
C SER A 121 11.46 20.83 -18.41
N GLU A 122 11.08 22.05 -18.78
CA GLU A 122 10.86 22.56 -20.16
C GLU A 122 9.86 23.74 -20.15
N VAL A 123 10.38 24.97 -20.11
CA VAL A 123 10.31 25.96 -21.21
C VAL A 123 11.18 27.17 -20.83
N GLU A 124 12.51 26.99 -20.81
CA GLU A 124 13.39 28.12 -21.15
C GLU A 124 13.30 28.30 -22.66
N GLY A 125 12.99 29.53 -23.07
CA GLY A 125 12.69 29.86 -24.45
C GLY A 125 13.89 29.72 -25.39
N GLU A 126 13.58 29.57 -26.66
CA GLU A 126 14.47 29.93 -27.75
C GLU A 126 13.64 30.65 -28.82
N ASP A 127 13.94 31.95 -28.92
CA ASP A 127 13.79 32.95 -29.99
C ASP A 127 12.44 33.23 -30.69
#